data_AF-A0A536SZF8-F1
#
_entry.id   AF-A0A536SZF8-F1
#
_cell.length_a   1.000
_cell.length_b   1.000
_cell.length_c   1.000
_cell.angle_alpha   90.00
_cell.angle_beta   90.00
_cell.angle_gamma   90.00
#
_symmetry.space_group_name_H-M   'P 1'
#
loop_
_entity.id
_entity.type
_entity.pdbx_description
1 polymer ?
#
loop_
_entity_poly.entity_id
_entity_poly.type
_entity_poly.pdbx_seq_one_letter_code
_entity_poly.pdbx_strand_id
1 'polypeptide(L)'
;MPPRQLLDELRWRGMVHQHTDGLSDVLDRAMVSGYVGFDPSAASLHVGHLLPVMGLVHLQRHGHRPVFLAGGGTGMIGDPSGKS
;
A
#
# COMPACT_ATOMS: atom_id res chain seq x y z
N MET A 1 23.91 2.44 6.98
CA MET A 1 22.71 3.28 7.12
C MET A 1 21.83 2.59 8.16
N PRO A 2 21.43 3.25 9.27
CA PRO A 2 20.56 2.59 10.23
C PRO A 2 19.26 2.17 9.53
N PRO A 3 18.58 1.09 9.96
CA PRO A 3 17.26 0.77 9.43
C PRO A 3 16.35 1.96 9.75
N ARG A 4 15.90 2.67 8.70
CA ARG A 4 14.91 3.74 8.87
C ARG A 4 13.59 3.07 9.26
N GLN A 5 12.81 3.66 10.16
CA GLN A 5 11.43 3.23 10.36
C GLN A 5 10.67 3.27 9.02
N LEU A 6 9.74 2.35 8.79
CA LEU A 6 9.02 2.22 7.52
C LEU A 6 8.42 3.56 7.07
N LEU A 7 7.74 4.27 7.98
CA LEU A 7 7.07 5.54 7.67
C LEU A 7 8.07 6.61 7.22
N ASP A 8 9.25 6.68 7.85
CA ASP A 8 10.30 7.62 7.48
C ASP A 8 10.92 7.30 6.12
N GLU A 9 11.11 6.01 5.81
CA GLU A 9 11.56 5.61 4.47
C GLU A 9 10.54 6.01 3.40
N LEU A 10 9.26 5.72 3.62
CA LEU A 10 8.21 6.05 2.65
C LEU A 10 8.08 7.58 2.45
N ARG A 11 8.19 8.37 3.53
CA ARG A 11 8.23 9.84 3.45
C ARG A 11 9.43 10.34 2.66
N TRP A 12 10.62 9.82 2.95
CA TRP A 12 11.85 10.20 2.24
C TRP A 12 11.77 9.89 0.74
N ARG A 13 11.08 8.80 0.36
CA ARG A 13 10.84 8.43 -1.05
C ARG A 13 9.73 9.23 -1.73
N GLY A 14 9.02 10.09 -1.00
CA GLY A 14 7.85 10.81 -1.52
C GLY A 14 6.63 9.92 -1.76
N MET A 15 6.54 8.77 -1.08
CA MET A 15 5.47 7.77 -1.26
C MET A 15 4.29 7.96 -0.31
N VAL A 16 4.30 9.00 0.53
CA VAL A 16 3.23 9.28 1.51
C VAL A 16 2.48 10.53 1.10
N HIS A 17 1.21 10.37 0.76
CA HIS A 17 0.30 11.50 0.53
C HIS A 17 -0.44 11.87 1.82
N GLN A 18 -1.05 10.88 2.47
CA GLN A 18 -1.77 11.01 3.74
C GLN A 18 -1.62 9.72 4.55
N HIS A 19 -1.78 9.83 5.87
CA HIS A 19 -1.89 8.68 6.78
C HIS A 19 -2.69 9.10 8.02
N THR A 20 -3.17 8.12 8.80
CA THR A 20 -3.84 8.38 10.09
C THR A 20 -2.82 8.67 11.19
N ASP A 21 -3.24 9.41 12.21
CA ASP A 21 -2.43 9.66 13.40
C ASP A 21 -2.12 8.35 14.15
N GLY A 22 -0.94 8.27 14.78
CA GLY A 22 -0.48 7.09 15.50
C GLY A 22 0.05 5.94 14.63
N LEU A 23 0.11 6.10 13.30
CA LEU A 23 0.62 5.04 12.40
C LEU A 23 2.05 4.61 12.74
N SER A 24 2.95 5.55 13.05
CA SER A 24 4.35 5.24 13.38
C SER A 24 4.43 4.30 14.59
N ASP A 25 3.69 4.62 15.66
CA ASP A 25 3.69 3.84 16.89
C ASP A 25 3.21 2.41 16.64
N VAL A 26 2.20 2.23 15.77
CA VAL A 26 1.68 0.89 15.44
C VAL A 26 2.69 0.08 14.65
N LEU A 27 3.35 0.70 13.67
CA LEU A 27 4.40 0.06 12.86
C LEU A 27 5.62 -0.33 13.70
N ASP A 28 5.99 0.46 14.71
CA ASP A 28 7.15 0.19 15.55
C ASP A 28 6.89 -0.83 16.66
N ARG A 29 5.63 -0.99 17.10
CA ARG A 29 5.27 -1.86 18.24
C ARG A 29 5.18 -3.34 17.88
N ALA A 30 4.69 -3.67 16.69
CA ALA A 30 4.41 -5.05 16.32
C ALA A 30 4.41 -5.28 14.81
N MET A 31 4.50 -6.56 14.41
CA MET A 31 4.27 -6.96 13.03
C MET A 31 2.83 -6.66 12.62
N VAL A 32 2.63 -5.70 11.72
CA VAL A 32 1.34 -5.37 11.11
C VAL A 32 1.11 -6.16 9.83
N SER A 33 -0.16 -6.46 9.53
CA SER A 33 -0.58 -6.90 8.19
C SER A 33 -1.20 -5.72 7.44
N GLY A 34 -0.70 -5.40 6.25
CA GLY A 34 -1.21 -4.31 5.42
C GLY A 34 -1.56 -4.81 4.02
N TYR A 35 -2.56 -4.20 3.39
CA TYR A 35 -3.06 -4.64 2.08
C TYR A 35 -3.17 -3.49 1.09
N VAL A 36 -3.14 -3.85 -0.19
CA VAL A 36 -3.58 -2.99 -1.30
C VAL A 36 -4.57 -3.80 -2.14
N GLY A 37 -5.72 -3.20 -2.43
CA GLY A 37 -6.73 -3.74 -3.34
C GLY A 37 -6.50 -3.31 -4.79
N PHE A 38 -6.68 -4.24 -5.73
CA PHE A 38 -6.67 -3.99 -7.16
C PHE A 38 -7.91 -4.59 -7.81
N ASP A 39 -8.70 -3.77 -8.48
CA ASP A 39 -9.82 -4.24 -9.27
C ASP A 39 -9.34 -4.71 -10.66
N PRO A 40 -9.71 -5.92 -11.12
CA PRO A 40 -9.27 -6.47 -12.39
C PRO A 40 -10.05 -5.87 -13.57
N SER A 41 -9.90 -4.57 -13.81
CA SER A 41 -10.56 -3.83 -14.89
C SER A 41 -9.89 -4.02 -16.26
N ALA A 42 -8.69 -4.59 -16.29
CA ALA A 42 -7.94 -4.92 -17.50
C ALA A 42 -7.17 -6.24 -17.33
N ALA A 43 -6.68 -6.80 -18.46
CA ALA A 43 -5.94 -8.06 -18.47
C ALA A 43 -4.56 -8.00 -17.78
N SER A 44 -4.06 -6.80 -17.45
CA SER A 44 -2.75 -6.60 -16.83
C SER A 44 -2.70 -5.34 -15.97
N LEU A 45 -1.84 -5.35 -14.96
CA LEU A 45 -1.46 -4.14 -14.22
C LEU A 45 -0.50 -3.29 -15.09
N HIS A 46 -0.77 -1.99 -15.19
CA HIS A 46 0.17 -1.02 -15.77
C HIS A 46 0.99 -0.27 -14.72
N VAL A 47 1.93 0.58 -15.16
CA VAL A 47 2.86 1.35 -14.31
C VAL A 47 2.19 2.15 -13.18
N GLY A 48 0.98 2.67 -13.39
CA GLY A 48 0.22 3.35 -12.32
C GLY A 48 -0.03 2.52 -11.06
N HIS A 49 -0.05 1.19 -11.17
CA HIS A 49 -0.22 0.28 -10.03
C HIS A 49 1.10 0.00 -9.28
N LEU A 50 2.24 0.40 -9.84
CA LEU A 50 3.55 0.08 -9.27
C LEU A 50 3.77 0.79 -7.93
N LEU A 51 3.31 2.03 -7.78
CA LEU A 51 3.50 2.81 -6.56
C LEU A 51 2.92 2.13 -5.31
N PRO A 52 1.65 1.69 -5.28
CA PRO A 52 1.13 0.97 -4.14
C PRO A 52 1.72 -0.44 -3.98
N VAL A 53 2.09 -1.13 -5.08
CA VAL A 53 2.85 -2.41 -5.00
C VAL A 53 4.19 -2.21 -4.30
N MET A 54 4.92 -1.14 -4.62
CA MET A 54 6.18 -0.80 -3.95
C MET A 54 5.96 -0.51 -2.46
N GLY A 55 4.82 0.07 -2.08
CA GLY A 55 4.42 0.20 -0.67
C GLY A 55 4.38 -1.15 0.05
N LEU A 56 3.78 -2.18 -0.56
CA LEU A 56 3.77 -3.55 -0.02
C LEU A 56 5.16 -4.17 0.05
N VAL A 57 6.03 -3.90 -0.94
CA VAL A 57 7.43 -4.37 -0.93
C VAL A 57 8.20 -3.75 0.25
N HIS A 58 8.06 -2.45 0.50
CA HIS A 58 8.68 -1.79 1.64
C HIS A 58 8.11 -2.31 2.96
N LEU A 59 6.79 -2.47 3.05
CA LEU A 59 6.13 -3.10 4.20
C LEU A 59 6.77 -4.46 4.52
N GLN A 60 6.94 -5.34 3.53
CA GLN A 60 7.59 -6.63 3.70
C GLN A 60 9.05 -6.54 4.15
N ARG A 61 9.83 -5.62 3.56
CA ARG A 61 11.25 -5.42 3.88
C ARG A 61 11.47 -4.92 5.31
N HIS A 62 10.48 -4.23 5.88
CA HIS A 62 10.45 -3.82 7.28
C HIS A 62 9.87 -4.88 8.23
N GLY A 63 9.67 -6.12 7.75
CA GLY A 63 9.27 -7.26 8.58
C GLY A 63 7.76 -7.38 8.80
N HIS A 64 6.95 -6.60 8.10
CA HIS A 64 5.50 -6.69 8.15
C HIS A 64 4.95 -7.68 7.11
N ARG A 65 3.65 -7.97 7.19
CA ARG A 65 2.98 -8.91 6.29
C ARG A 65 2.21 -8.17 5.19
N PRO A 66 2.70 -8.15 3.94
CA PRO A 66 1.93 -7.61 2.82
C PRO A 66 0.81 -8.56 2.39
N VAL A 67 -0.31 -8.00 1.95
CA VAL A 67 -1.42 -8.72 1.32
C VAL A 67 -1.80 -8.02 0.03
N PHE A 68 -1.67 -8.73 -1.09
CA PHE A 68 -2.20 -8.27 -2.37
C PHE A 68 -3.63 -8.80 -2.51
N LEU A 69 -4.61 -7.89 -2.61
CA LEU A 69 -6.01 -8.25 -2.72
C LEU A 69 -6.53 -7.98 -4.15
N ALA A 70 -6.96 -9.02 -4.84
CA ALA A 70 -7.65 -8.89 -6.13
C ALA A 70 -9.16 -8.73 -5.92
N GLY A 71 -9.69 -7.57 -6.26
CA GLY A 71 -11.08 -7.16 -6.08
C GLY A 71 -12.03 -7.73 -7.14
N GLY A 72 -12.17 -9.06 -7.22
CA GLY A 72 -13.03 -9.70 -8.23
C GLY A 72 -14.51 -9.29 -8.13
N GLY A 73 -15.02 -9.05 -6.92
CA GLY A 73 -16.41 -8.59 -6.71
C GLY A 73 -16.60 -7.08 -6.89
N THR A 74 -15.65 -6.25 -6.43
CA THR A 74 -15.67 -4.79 -6.55
C THR A 74 -15.48 -4.34 -7.99
N GLY A 75 -14.62 -5.01 -8.75
CA GLY A 75 -14.43 -4.77 -10.18
C GLY A 75 -15.68 -4.99 -11.04
N MET A 76 -16.63 -5.81 -10.59
CA MET A 76 -17.91 -6.04 -11.29
C MET A 76 -18.93 -4.90 -11.07
N ILE A 77 -18.82 -4.16 -9.97
CA ILE A 77 -19.68 -3.01 -9.68
C ILE A 77 -19.07 -1.73 -10.28
N GLY A 78 -17.74 -1.64 -10.23
CA GLY A 78 -16.98 -0.45 -10.63
C GLY A 78 -16.87 0.55 -9.48
N ASP A 79 -15.67 1.09 -9.31
CA ASP A 79 -15.40 2.14 -8.32
C ASP A 79 -15.97 3.49 -8.83
N PRO A 80 -16.87 4.17 -8.07
CA PRO A 80 -17.42 5.46 -8.45
C PRO A 80 -16.42 6.62 -8.27
N SER A 81 -15.27 6.39 -7.62
CA SER A 81 -14.33 7.45 -7.32
C SER A 81 -13.65 7.99 -8.60
N GLY A 82 -14.04 9.21 -8.99
CA GLY A 82 -13.44 9.95 -10.11
C GLY A 82 -14.32 10.11 -11.36
N LYS A 83 -15.56 9.61 -11.37
CA LYS A 83 -16.54 9.99 -12.40
C LYS A 83 -17.37 11.18 -11.92
N SER A 84 -17.12 12.35 -12.51
CA SER A 84 -18.03 13.51 -12.50
C SER A 84 -18.48 13.82 -13.92
#